data_AF-A0A8H8JGQ7-F1
#
_entry.id   AF-A0A8H8JGQ7-F1
#
_cell.length_a   1.000
_cell.length_b   1.000
_cell.length_c   1.000
_cell.angle_alpha   90.00
_cell.angle_beta   90.00
_cell.angle_gamma   90.00
#
_symmetry.space_group_name_H-M   'P 1'
#
loop_
_entity.id
_entity.type
_entity.pdbx_description
1 polymer ?
#
loop_
_entity_poly.entity_id
_entity_poly.type
_entity_poly.pdbx_seq_one_letter_code
_entity_poly.pdbx_strand_id
1 'polypeptide(L)'
;MPLASLEQNRTVWSLSPEELGLSPSELDVEQKWIQRFNDVSDELNWSKWQEYWADDAFLVFGHKVRIEGREALTRHFDTYLKLFKSSRHELTRHSFDLTQGLIYQTAKVTSIINGDPTAKPIATPIITIIHKRVGEPKLRGLEMYGDLSEVEDTIKQVMMSSS
;
A
#
# COMPACT_ATOMS: atom_id res chain seq x y z
N MET A 1 -25.97 -12.87 -23.85
CA MET A 1 -24.72 -13.50 -23.38
C MET A 1 -24.05 -12.53 -22.42
N PRO A 2 -23.79 -12.88 -21.15
CA PRO A 2 -23.02 -12.00 -20.30
C PRO A 2 -21.52 -12.24 -20.53
N LEU A 3 -20.86 -11.21 -21.06
CA LEU A 3 -19.42 -11.00 -20.93
C LEU A 3 -19.16 -10.53 -19.49
N ALA A 4 -18.56 -11.37 -18.65
CA ALA A 4 -18.07 -10.92 -17.35
C ALA A 4 -16.90 -11.78 -16.83
N SER A 5 -15.78 -11.10 -16.57
CA SER A 5 -14.96 -11.21 -15.35
C SER A 5 -13.71 -12.11 -15.24
N LEU A 6 -13.19 -12.73 -16.31
CA LEU A 6 -12.00 -13.60 -16.16
C LEU A 6 -10.64 -13.01 -16.58
N GLU A 7 -10.57 -11.78 -17.11
CA GLU A 7 -9.30 -11.25 -17.65
C GLU A 7 -8.55 -10.22 -16.78
N GLN A 8 -9.11 -9.74 -15.68
CA GLN A 8 -8.45 -8.69 -14.87
C GLN A 8 -7.41 -9.19 -13.85
N ASN A 9 -7.30 -10.50 -13.60
CA ASN A 9 -6.42 -11.04 -12.55
C ASN A 9 -5.14 -11.71 -13.07
N ARG A 10 -4.89 -11.73 -14.38
CA ARG A 10 -3.75 -12.49 -14.96
C ARG A 10 -2.44 -11.72 -15.11
N THR A 11 -2.42 -10.42 -14.85
CA THR A 11 -1.28 -9.55 -15.23
C THR A 11 -0.45 -8.99 -14.08
N VAL A 12 -0.83 -9.24 -12.82
CA VAL A 12 -0.08 -8.75 -11.65
C VAL A 12 1.05 -9.71 -11.24
N TRP A 13 0.92 -11.00 -11.56
CA TRP A 13 1.85 -12.05 -11.17
C TRP A 13 2.59 -12.55 -12.40
N SER A 14 3.75 -11.96 -12.68
CA SER A 14 4.54 -12.29 -13.86
C SER A 14 5.40 -13.55 -13.69
N LEU A 15 5.27 -14.27 -12.57
CA LEU A 15 6.13 -15.40 -12.19
C LEU A 15 5.27 -16.57 -11.70
N SER A 16 5.60 -17.79 -12.12
CA SER A 16 4.99 -19.02 -11.61
C SER A 16 5.35 -19.25 -10.13
N PRO A 17 4.57 -20.06 -9.38
CA PRO A 17 4.94 -20.43 -8.01
C PRO A 17 6.38 -20.96 -7.91
N GLU A 18 6.79 -21.80 -8.87
CA GLU A 18 8.13 -22.38 -8.93
C GLU A 18 9.23 -21.31 -9.12
N GLU A 19 8.98 -20.31 -9.98
CA GLU A 19 9.91 -19.18 -10.18
C GLU A 19 10.03 -18.31 -8.92
N LEU A 20 9.02 -18.32 -8.06
CA LEU A 20 9.00 -17.61 -6.78
C LEU A 20 9.54 -18.45 -5.62
N GLY A 21 9.80 -19.75 -5.83
CA GLY A 21 10.16 -20.68 -4.76
C GLY A 21 9.01 -20.98 -3.79
N LEU A 22 7.76 -20.82 -4.22
CA LEU A 22 6.55 -21.03 -3.43
C LEU A 22 5.72 -22.20 -3.96
N SER A 23 5.05 -22.91 -3.07
CA SER A 23 3.97 -23.81 -3.49
C SER A 23 2.77 -22.99 -4.01
N PRO A 24 1.91 -23.55 -4.88
CA PRO A 24 0.69 -22.89 -5.33
C PRO A 24 -0.23 -22.43 -4.19
N SER A 25 -0.29 -23.20 -3.09
CA SER A 25 -1.09 -22.85 -1.91
C SER A 25 -0.50 -21.69 -1.12
N GLU A 26 0.82 -21.62 -0.96
CA GLU A 26 1.48 -20.48 -0.31
C GLU A 26 1.29 -19.22 -1.14
N LEU A 27 1.45 -19.32 -2.46
CA LEU A 27 1.22 -18.19 -3.35
C LEU A 27 -0.22 -17.68 -3.23
N ASP A 28 -1.24 -18.54 -3.29
CA ASP A 28 -2.65 -18.13 -3.14
C ASP A 28 -2.94 -17.42 -1.81
N VAL A 29 -2.37 -17.93 -0.70
CA VAL A 29 -2.51 -17.31 0.63
C VAL A 29 -1.87 -15.91 0.66
N GLU A 30 -0.65 -15.79 0.15
CA GLU A 30 0.07 -14.52 0.12
C GLU A 30 -0.60 -13.49 -0.80
N GLN A 31 -1.10 -13.91 -1.96
CA GLN A 31 -1.86 -13.05 -2.87
C GLN A 31 -3.11 -12.49 -2.20
N LYS A 32 -3.86 -13.33 -1.48
CA LYS A 32 -5.05 -12.91 -0.72
C LYS A 32 -4.69 -11.94 0.40
N TRP A 33 -3.60 -12.20 1.12
CA TRP A 33 -3.10 -11.29 2.16
C TRP A 33 -2.77 -9.92 1.57
N ILE A 34 -2.00 -9.89 0.47
CA ILE A 34 -1.59 -8.65 -0.20
C ILE A 34 -2.80 -7.87 -0.72
N GLN A 35 -3.74 -8.54 -1.39
CA GLN A 35 -4.95 -7.88 -1.87
C GLN A 35 -5.71 -7.25 -0.70
N ARG A 36 -5.95 -8.01 0.37
CA ARG A 36 -6.69 -7.51 1.53
C ARG A 36 -5.96 -6.40 2.26
N PHE A 37 -4.63 -6.48 2.38
CA PHE A 37 -3.80 -5.44 2.97
C PHE A 37 -3.98 -4.10 2.24
N ASN A 38 -3.97 -4.11 0.90
CA ASN A 38 -4.19 -2.91 0.10
C ASN A 38 -5.65 -2.43 0.18
N ASP A 39 -6.63 -3.35 0.09
CA ASP A 39 -8.05 -3.00 0.21
C ASP A 39 -8.36 -2.31 1.55
N VAL A 40 -7.81 -2.82 2.66
CA VAL A 40 -7.99 -2.21 3.98
C VAL A 40 -7.27 -0.86 4.08
N SER A 41 -6.13 -0.69 3.41
CA SER A 41 -5.45 0.61 3.33
C SER A 41 -6.29 1.66 2.59
N ASP A 42 -7.03 1.25 1.55
CA ASP A 42 -7.91 2.11 0.76
C ASP A 42 -9.15 2.57 1.54
N GLU A 43 -9.51 1.88 2.63
CA GLU A 43 -10.55 2.32 3.56
C GLU A 43 -10.13 3.56 4.39
N LEU A 44 -8.86 3.98 4.31
CA LEU A 44 -8.29 5.13 5.03
C LEU A 44 -8.54 5.07 6.55
N ASN A 45 -8.56 3.86 7.11
CA ASN A 45 -8.87 3.61 8.51
C ASN A 45 -7.73 2.88 9.20
N TRP A 46 -6.91 3.64 9.94
CA TRP A 46 -5.78 3.09 10.67
C TRP A 46 -6.20 2.00 11.66
N SER A 47 -7.37 2.10 12.31
CA SER A 47 -7.75 1.13 13.34
C SER A 47 -7.92 -0.30 12.80
N LYS A 48 -8.27 -0.42 11.52
CA LYS A 48 -8.30 -1.69 10.77
C LYS A 48 -6.94 -2.01 10.16
N TRP A 49 -6.30 -1.03 9.53
CA TRP A 49 -5.04 -1.28 8.80
C TRP A 49 -3.90 -1.68 9.74
N GLN A 50 -3.90 -1.18 10.97
CA GLN A 50 -2.92 -1.50 12.00
C GLN A 50 -2.88 -3.00 12.37
N GLU A 51 -3.96 -3.77 12.11
CA GLU A 51 -4.01 -5.21 12.39
C GLU A 51 -2.96 -5.99 11.58
N TYR A 52 -2.53 -5.44 10.43
CA TYR A 52 -1.51 -6.02 9.55
C TYR A 52 -0.08 -5.71 9.98
N TRP A 53 0.11 -4.88 11.01
CA TRP A 53 1.43 -4.42 11.45
C TRP A 53 1.83 -5.10 12.75
N ALA A 54 3.09 -5.49 12.87
CA ALA A 54 3.70 -5.87 14.14
C ALA A 54 3.81 -4.64 15.06
N ASP A 55 3.93 -4.86 16.37
CA ASP A 55 3.98 -3.75 17.35
C ASP A 55 5.29 -2.96 17.28
N ASP A 56 6.38 -3.60 16.86
CA ASP A 56 7.69 -3.02 16.60
C ASP A 56 7.89 -2.62 15.12
N ALA A 57 6.81 -2.62 14.33
CA ALA A 57 6.95 -2.37 12.90
C ALA A 57 7.40 -0.94 12.58
N PHE A 58 7.95 -0.76 11.39
CA PHE A 58 8.43 0.54 10.92
C PHE A 58 7.85 0.97 9.57
N LEU A 59 7.90 2.27 9.30
CA LEU A 59 7.48 2.90 8.06
C LEU A 59 8.57 3.84 7.55
N VAL A 60 8.85 3.77 6.25
CA VAL A 60 9.70 4.72 5.52
C VAL A 60 8.96 5.22 4.27
N PHE A 61 8.94 6.53 4.09
CA PHE A 61 8.44 7.17 2.86
C PHE A 61 9.60 7.82 2.11
N GLY A 62 10.08 7.18 1.04
CA GLY A 62 11.19 7.67 0.23
C GLY A 62 12.44 7.92 1.08
N HIS A 63 12.94 9.16 1.08
CA HIS A 63 14.12 9.58 1.85
C HIS A 63 13.78 10.13 3.24
N LYS A 64 12.53 10.01 3.72
CA LYS A 64 12.09 10.55 5.01
C LYS A 64 12.58 9.68 6.18
N VAL A 65 12.61 10.28 7.37
CA VAL A 65 12.99 9.60 8.62
C VAL A 65 12.07 8.41 8.88
N ARG A 66 12.66 7.28 9.26
CA ARG A 66 11.96 6.07 9.69
C ARG A 66 11.06 6.34 10.90
N ILE A 67 9.81 5.95 10.79
CA ILE A 67 8.83 5.97 11.89
C ILE A 67 8.72 4.55 12.41
N GLU A 68 8.85 4.33 13.71
CA GLU A 68 8.96 2.98 14.26
C GLU A 68 8.18 2.82 15.56
N GLY A 69 7.54 1.66 15.70
CA GLY A 69 6.72 1.29 16.83
C GLY A 69 5.26 1.73 16.69
N ARG A 70 4.35 0.93 17.26
CA ARG A 70 2.89 1.10 17.21
C ARG A 70 2.45 2.53 17.50
N GLU A 71 2.96 3.12 18.58
CA GLU A 71 2.51 4.44 19.05
C GLU A 71 2.86 5.55 18.06
N ALA A 72 4.07 5.50 17.48
CA ALA A 72 4.52 6.48 16.50
C ALA A 72 3.76 6.34 15.18
N LEU A 73 3.53 5.10 14.74
CA LEU A 73 2.72 4.80 13.55
C LEU A 73 1.27 5.28 13.73
N THR A 74 0.66 5.04 14.90
CA THR A 74 -0.69 5.53 15.20
C THR A 74 -0.78 7.04 15.11
N ARG A 75 0.12 7.78 15.77
CA ARG A 75 0.13 9.25 15.66
C ARG A 75 0.28 9.73 14.21
N HIS A 76 1.15 9.09 13.45
CA HIS A 76 1.38 9.43 12.06
C HIS A 76 0.12 9.21 11.22
N PHE A 77 -0.45 8.00 11.24
CA PHE A 77 -1.58 7.64 10.39
C PHE A 77 -2.91 8.26 10.83
N ASP A 78 -3.09 8.57 12.12
CA ASP A 78 -4.26 9.32 12.62
C ASP A 78 -4.37 10.71 12.01
N THR A 79 -3.25 11.27 11.55
CA THR A 79 -3.21 12.56 10.86
C THR A 79 -3.16 12.37 9.35
N TYR A 80 -2.23 11.53 8.87
CA TYR A 80 -1.94 11.39 7.45
C TYR A 80 -3.15 10.89 6.64
N LEU A 81 -3.87 9.88 7.12
CA LEU A 81 -4.98 9.29 6.36
C LEU A 81 -6.15 10.28 6.19
N LYS A 82 -6.33 11.23 7.12
CA LYS A 82 -7.39 12.25 7.05
C LYS A 82 -7.16 13.32 5.98
N LEU A 83 -5.93 13.40 5.45
CA LEU A 83 -5.59 14.26 4.32
C LEU A 83 -6.22 13.75 3.02
N PHE A 84 -6.68 12.51 2.98
CA PHE A 84 -7.24 11.88 1.81
C PHE A 84 -8.75 11.72 1.96
N LYS A 85 -9.49 12.06 0.91
CA LYS A 85 -10.92 11.75 0.77
C LYS A 85 -11.11 10.33 0.26
N SER A 86 -10.21 9.87 -0.60
CA SER A 86 -10.16 8.49 -1.09
C SER A 86 -8.74 8.12 -1.52
N SER A 87 -8.44 6.84 -1.42
CA SER A 87 -7.28 6.19 -2.02
C SER A 87 -7.75 4.93 -2.73
N ARG A 88 -7.09 4.57 -3.83
CA ARG A 88 -7.29 3.29 -4.51
C ARG A 88 -5.98 2.76 -5.05
N HIS A 89 -5.61 1.55 -4.64
CA HIS A 89 -4.46 0.84 -5.17
C HIS A 89 -4.88 -0.02 -6.37
N GLU A 90 -4.24 0.19 -7.52
CA GLU A 90 -4.26 -0.72 -8.66
C GLU A 90 -2.90 -1.43 -8.74
N LEU A 91 -2.85 -2.66 -8.24
CA LEU A 91 -1.62 -3.45 -8.19
C LEU A 91 -1.18 -3.84 -9.61
N THR A 92 0.10 -3.67 -9.92
CA THR A 92 0.64 -3.93 -11.26
C THR A 92 1.67 -5.04 -11.30
N ARG A 93 2.45 -5.23 -10.23
CA ARG A 93 3.43 -6.32 -10.13
C ARG A 93 3.72 -6.67 -8.69
N HIS A 94 4.02 -7.94 -8.45
CA HIS A 94 4.63 -8.40 -7.21
C HIS A 94 5.79 -9.36 -7.44
N SER A 95 6.69 -9.44 -6.47
CA SER A 95 7.71 -10.48 -6.38
C SER A 95 8.08 -10.74 -4.93
N PHE A 96 8.52 -11.95 -4.62
CA PHE A 96 8.94 -12.36 -3.28
C PHE A 96 10.45 -12.54 -3.24
N ASP A 97 11.09 -12.00 -2.21
CA ASP A 97 12.44 -12.39 -1.80
C ASP A 97 12.31 -13.20 -0.51
N LEU A 98 12.27 -14.52 -0.68
CA LEU A 98 12.06 -15.46 0.42
C LEU A 98 13.22 -15.48 1.41
N THR A 99 14.44 -15.17 0.94
CA THR A 99 15.64 -15.20 1.79
C THR A 99 15.63 -14.02 2.75
N GLN A 100 15.26 -12.84 2.25
CA GLN A 100 15.19 -11.62 3.06
C GLN A 100 13.84 -11.46 3.77
N GLY A 101 12.80 -12.19 3.36
CA GLY A 101 11.45 -12.05 3.90
C GLY A 101 10.78 -10.76 3.43
N LEU A 102 10.94 -10.44 2.13
CA LEU A 102 10.42 -9.23 1.53
C LEU A 102 9.42 -9.55 0.42
N ILE A 103 8.44 -8.66 0.28
CA ILE A 103 7.53 -8.61 -0.86
C ILE A 103 7.74 -7.26 -1.53
N TYR A 104 8.09 -7.28 -2.81
CA TYR A 104 8.11 -6.08 -3.64
C TYR A 104 6.77 -5.97 -4.34
N GLN A 105 6.14 -4.81 -4.25
CA GLN A 105 4.87 -4.50 -4.87
C GLN A 105 5.00 -3.22 -5.68
N THR A 106 4.54 -3.20 -6.92
CA THR A 106 4.28 -1.94 -7.63
C THR A 106 2.78 -1.75 -7.78
N ALA A 107 2.32 -0.51 -7.66
CA ALA A 107 0.93 -0.15 -7.84
C ALA A 107 0.82 1.26 -8.44
N LYS A 108 -0.30 1.52 -9.11
CA LYS A 108 -0.76 2.89 -9.38
C LYS A 108 -1.77 3.24 -8.29
N VAL A 109 -1.44 4.22 -7.45
CA VAL A 109 -2.31 4.69 -6.37
C VAL A 109 -3.05 5.92 -6.86
N THR A 110 -4.37 5.88 -6.92
CA THR A 110 -5.20 7.04 -7.27
C THR A 110 -5.78 7.63 -6.00
N SER A 111 -5.42 8.87 -5.70
CA SER A 111 -5.84 9.57 -4.48
C SER A 111 -6.66 10.81 -4.81
N ILE A 112 -7.61 11.14 -3.94
CA ILE A 112 -8.31 12.43 -3.93
C ILE A 112 -8.03 13.08 -2.58
N ILE A 113 -7.56 14.33 -2.60
CA ILE A 113 -7.22 15.07 -1.38
C ILE A 113 -8.49 15.59 -0.71
N ASN A 114 -8.57 15.44 0.60
CA ASN A 114 -9.69 15.93 1.39
C ASN A 114 -9.67 17.47 1.44
N GLY A 115 -10.82 18.09 1.22
CA GLY A 115 -10.94 19.55 1.17
C GLY A 115 -10.53 20.20 -0.16
N ASP A 116 -10.00 19.44 -1.13
CA ASP A 116 -9.78 19.96 -2.49
C ASP A 116 -11.12 20.25 -3.18
N PRO A 117 -11.43 21.51 -3.53
CA PRO A 117 -12.70 21.87 -4.16
C PRO A 117 -12.87 21.28 -5.56
N THR A 118 -11.77 20.93 -6.23
CA THR A 118 -11.81 20.32 -7.57
C THR A 118 -12.01 18.81 -7.50
N ALA A 119 -11.74 18.21 -6.33
CA ALA A 119 -11.71 16.77 -6.11
C ALA A 119 -10.92 16.01 -7.20
N LYS A 120 -9.81 16.59 -7.65
CA LYS A 120 -9.01 16.06 -8.75
C LYS A 120 -8.37 14.73 -8.34
N PRO A 121 -8.57 13.64 -9.10
CA PRO A 121 -7.82 12.41 -8.88
C PRO A 121 -6.34 12.59 -9.27
N ILE A 122 -5.43 12.20 -8.39
CA ILE A 122 -3.98 12.20 -8.61
C ILE A 122 -3.54 10.74 -8.68
N ALA A 123 -3.01 10.31 -9.83
CA ALA A 123 -2.53 8.95 -10.04
C ALA A 123 -1.01 8.89 -9.87
N THR A 124 -0.56 8.15 -8.88
CA THR A 124 0.86 8.09 -8.50
C THR A 124 1.39 6.65 -8.59
N PRO A 125 2.39 6.37 -9.43
CA PRO A 125 3.11 5.10 -9.40
C PRO A 125 3.94 4.98 -8.12
N ILE A 126 3.74 3.90 -7.38
CA ILE A 126 4.45 3.58 -6.14
C ILE A 126 5.09 2.20 -6.24
N ILE A 127 6.32 2.07 -5.77
CA ILE A 127 6.89 0.78 -5.36
C ILE A 127 6.92 0.71 -3.83
N THR A 128 6.45 -0.42 -3.31
CA THR A 128 6.37 -0.72 -1.89
C THR A 128 7.23 -1.95 -1.60
N ILE A 129 8.06 -1.86 -0.56
CA ILE A 129 8.81 -3.00 -0.01
C ILE A 129 8.15 -3.36 1.31
N ILE A 130 7.52 -4.53 1.37
CA ILE A 130 6.81 -5.03 2.53
C ILE A 130 7.71 -6.07 3.21
N HIS A 131 8.16 -5.76 4.43
CA HIS A 131 8.96 -6.66 5.25
C HIS A 131 8.03 -7.64 5.97
N LYS A 132 7.73 -8.75 5.32
CA LYS A 132 6.83 -9.79 5.81
C LYS A 132 7.27 -11.12 5.22
N ARG A 133 7.55 -12.12 6.07
CA ARG A 133 7.82 -13.48 5.58
C ARG A 133 6.54 -14.18 5.17
N VAL A 134 6.69 -15.14 4.28
CA VAL A 134 5.59 -16.00 3.85
C VAL A 134 5.02 -16.75 5.05
N GLY A 135 3.69 -16.80 5.15
CA GLY A 135 2.96 -17.38 6.26
C GLY A 135 2.83 -16.50 7.52
N GLU A 136 3.64 -15.43 7.65
CA GLU A 136 3.46 -14.48 8.76
C GLU A 136 2.21 -13.62 8.53
N PRO A 137 1.35 -13.38 9.54
CA PRO A 137 0.12 -12.61 9.35
C PRO A 137 0.36 -11.09 9.36
N LYS A 138 1.52 -10.64 9.85
CA LYS A 138 1.83 -9.23 10.10
C LYS A 138 3.16 -8.86 9.48
N LEU A 139 3.23 -7.66 8.93
CA LEU A 139 4.46 -7.04 8.44
C LEU A 139 5.25 -6.41 9.59
N ARG A 140 6.58 -6.42 9.46
CA ARG A 140 7.53 -5.78 10.38
C ARG A 140 8.03 -4.43 9.87
N GLY A 141 7.76 -4.11 8.61
CA GLY A 141 8.24 -2.91 7.98
C GLY A 141 7.56 -2.64 6.65
N LEU A 142 7.38 -1.36 6.34
CA LEU A 142 6.86 -0.90 5.07
C LEU A 142 7.71 0.26 4.56
N GLU A 143 8.20 0.14 3.34
CA GLU A 143 8.87 1.23 2.64
C GLU A 143 8.08 1.57 1.39
N MET A 144 7.89 2.85 1.13
CA MET A 144 7.16 3.33 -0.05
C MET A 144 7.98 4.36 -0.81
N TYR A 145 8.14 4.16 -2.11
CA TYR A 145 8.89 5.04 -3.00
C TYR A 145 8.04 5.41 -4.21
N GLY A 146 8.02 6.71 -4.53
CA GLY A 146 7.37 7.27 -5.71
C GLY A 146 7.43 8.78 -5.67
N ASP A 147 7.04 9.43 -6.77
CA ASP A 147 6.98 10.88 -6.84
C ASP A 147 5.65 11.38 -6.26
N LEU A 148 5.70 11.85 -5.01
CA LEU A 148 4.53 12.37 -4.30
C LEU A 148 4.33 13.88 -4.49
N SER A 149 5.11 14.54 -5.35
CA SER A 149 5.15 16.01 -5.43
C SER A 149 3.77 16.62 -5.67
N GLU A 150 2.99 16.06 -6.61
CA GLU A 150 1.63 16.56 -6.91
C GLU A 150 0.66 16.38 -5.74
N VAL A 151 0.76 15.25 -5.02
CA VAL A 151 -0.03 15.00 -3.80
C VAL A 151 0.33 16.01 -2.72
N GLU A 152 1.63 16.19 -2.45
CA GLU A 152 2.13 17.11 -1.43
C GLU A 152 1.77 18.56 -1.73
N ASP A 153 1.87 18.99 -2.99
CA ASP A 153 1.55 20.35 -3.40
C ASP A 153 0.05 20.63 -3.33
N THR A 154 -0.78 19.65 -3.70
CA THR A 154 -2.24 19.77 -3.55
C THR A 154 -2.65 19.88 -2.09
N ILE A 155 -2.06 19.06 -1.20
CA ILE A 155 -2.30 19.14 0.26
C ILE A 155 -1.92 20.54 0.78
N LYS A 156 -0.74 21.07 0.41
CA LYS A 156 -0.32 22.42 0.81
C LYS A 156 -1.32 23.49 0.37
N GLN A 157 -1.78 23.44 -0.88
CA GLN A 157 -2.73 24.42 -1.42
C GLN A 157 -4.07 24.40 -0.67
N VAL A 158 -4.60 23.22 -0.36
CA VAL A 158 -5.84 23.07 0.41
C VAL A 158 -5.68 23.64 1.82
N MET A 159 -4.57 23.35 2.49
CA MET A 159 -4.29 23.86 3.84
C MET A 159 -4.17 25.39 3.86
N MET A 160 -3.50 25.98 2.86
CA MET A 160 -3.36 27.44 2.74
C MET A 160 -4.68 28.15 2.44
N SER A 161 -5.58 27.50 1.70
CA SER A 161 -6.89 28.07 1.35
C SER A 161 -7.94 27.94 2.45
N SER A 162 -7.64 27.13 3.48
CA SER A 162 -8.53 26.89 4.63
C SER A 162 -8.12 27.71 5.87
N SER A 163 -7.07 28.53 5.77
CA SER A 163 -6.56 29.43 6.82
C SER A 163 -7.03 30.86 6.59
#